data_AF-A0A3M8RB21-F1
#
_entry.id   AF-A0A3M8RB21-F1
#
_cell.length_a   1.000
_cell.length_b   1.000
_cell.length_c   1.000
_cell.angle_alpha   90.00
_cell.angle_beta   90.00
_cell.angle_gamma   90.00
#
_symmetry.space_group_name_H-M   'P 1'
#
loop_
_entity.id
_entity.type
_entity.pdbx_description
1 polymer ?
#
loop_
_entity_poly.entity_id
_entity_poly.type
_entity_poly.pdbx_seq_one_letter_code
_entity_poly.pdbx_strand_id
1 'polypeptide(L)'
;MWDYTDKVKDYFFNPKNTGVLEDANAVGEVGSISCGDALRLMLKVEPDSETIIDARFQTFGCGSAIASSSALTEIIKGKTLDEALKVSNQDIAEFLGGLPPEKMHCSVMGAEALHAAIANYRGEEWADDHEEGALICKCFGVDAALIEKVARENDLHSIEEITFYTKAGGGCESCHEKIEEILAKVHEGEPVAAAPARVPQSIPVSAVAKPMTLVQKIQKISAVIDEMRPQFQLDGGDIELVDVDGDTVTVAMSGSCMGCQMSGLTISGIQERLMLVLGRPVRVVPAQMAHAVGA
;
A
#
# COMPACT_ATOMS: atom_id res chain seq x y z
N MET A 1 3.88 -10.21 -2.52
CA MET A 1 4.70 -9.76 -1.38
C MET A 1 5.42 -8.51 -1.85
N TRP A 2 5.11 -7.35 -1.27
CA TRP A 2 5.77 -6.11 -1.67
C TRP A 2 7.22 -6.12 -1.23
N ASP A 3 8.11 -5.64 -2.10
CA ASP A 3 9.54 -5.63 -1.82
C ASP A 3 9.89 -4.37 -1.03
N TYR A 4 9.89 -4.49 0.29
CA TYR A 4 10.28 -3.41 1.18
C TYR A 4 11.79 -3.35 1.33
N THR A 5 12.34 -2.13 1.29
CA THR A 5 13.74 -1.89 1.61
C THR A 5 14.04 -2.26 3.06
N ASP A 6 15.30 -2.55 3.36
CA ASP A 6 15.70 -2.83 4.73
C ASP A 6 15.51 -1.62 5.65
N LYS A 7 15.56 -0.40 5.09
CA LYS A 7 15.28 0.83 5.84
C LYS A 7 13.79 0.96 6.19
N VAL A 8 12.87 0.59 5.30
CA VAL A 8 11.43 0.51 5.62
C VAL A 8 11.19 -0.50 6.73
N LYS A 9 11.82 -1.69 6.66
CA LYS A 9 11.69 -2.71 7.70
C LYS A 9 12.20 -2.20 9.05
N ASP A 10 13.36 -1.55 9.08
CA ASP A 10 13.92 -0.99 10.33
C ASP A 10 13.01 0.09 10.92
N TYR A 11 12.49 1.01 10.11
CA TYR A 11 11.58 2.05 10.56
C TYR A 11 10.21 1.51 10.99
N PHE A 12 9.82 0.33 10.50
CA PHE A 12 8.65 -0.39 10.98
C PHE A 12 8.88 -1.11 12.31
N PHE A 13 9.99 -1.86 12.45
CA PHE A 13 10.28 -2.63 13.67
C PHE A 13 10.80 -1.76 14.83
N ASN A 14 11.52 -0.69 14.51
CA ASN A 14 12.16 0.23 15.45
C ASN A 14 11.79 1.69 15.16
N PRO A 15 10.49 2.04 15.14
CA PRO A 15 10.04 3.36 14.75
C PRO A 15 10.59 4.43 15.69
N LYS A 16 11.04 5.54 15.11
CA LYS A 16 11.56 6.71 15.83
C LYS A 16 10.41 7.63 16.21
N ASN A 17 10.52 8.28 17.37
CA ASN A 17 9.61 9.35 17.77
C ASN A 17 8.12 8.97 17.86
N THR A 18 7.82 7.71 18.12
CA THR A 18 6.44 7.27 18.42
C THR A 18 5.99 7.75 19.79
N GLY A 19 4.72 8.11 19.89
CA GLY A 19 4.04 8.42 21.15
C GLY A 19 3.47 9.83 21.21
N VAL A 20 2.95 10.19 22.37
CA VAL A 20 2.34 11.50 22.62
C VAL A 20 3.43 12.53 22.94
N LEU A 21 3.28 13.74 22.41
CA LEU A 21 4.06 14.92 22.78
C LEU A 21 3.13 15.87 23.55
N GLU A 22 3.22 15.85 24.88
CA GLU A 22 2.26 16.56 25.76
C GLU A 22 2.32 18.09 25.64
N ASP A 23 3.48 18.64 25.27
CA ASP A 23 3.73 20.07 25.15
C ASP A 23 3.68 20.57 23.70
N ALA A 24 3.15 19.76 22.76
CA ALA A 24 3.00 20.12 21.36
C ALA A 24 2.18 21.41 21.20
N ASN A 25 2.64 22.30 20.33
CA ASN A 25 1.96 23.55 19.97
C ASN A 25 1.50 23.58 18.52
N ALA A 26 1.65 22.48 17.81
CA ALA A 26 1.29 22.29 16.41
C ALA A 26 0.85 20.83 16.23
N VAL A 27 -0.42 20.60 15.89
CA VAL A 27 -0.97 19.24 15.76
C VAL A 27 -1.72 19.12 14.45
N GLY A 28 -1.38 18.08 13.68
CA GLY A 28 -2.04 17.72 12.43
C GLY A 28 -2.60 16.30 12.52
N GLU A 29 -3.88 16.14 12.17
CA GLU A 29 -4.58 14.86 12.16
C GLU A 29 -5.17 14.64 10.78
N VAL A 30 -4.87 13.48 10.17
CA VAL A 30 -5.34 13.11 8.84
C VAL A 30 -5.73 11.63 8.79
N GLY A 31 -6.63 11.30 7.86
CA GLY A 31 -7.14 9.95 7.69
C GLY A 31 -8.21 9.58 8.72
N SER A 32 -8.69 8.33 8.64
CA SER A 32 -9.73 7.85 9.53
C SER A 32 -9.58 6.36 9.82
N ILE A 33 -10.02 5.95 11.01
CA ILE A 33 -10.07 4.53 11.38
C ILE A 33 -10.95 3.75 10.37
N SER A 34 -11.97 4.41 9.81
CA SER A 34 -12.88 3.84 8.81
C SER A 34 -12.18 3.51 7.49
N CYS A 35 -11.18 4.29 7.05
CA CYS A 35 -10.41 4.05 5.83
C CYS A 35 -9.14 3.20 6.06
N GLY A 36 -8.94 2.75 7.30
CA GLY A 36 -7.90 1.79 7.70
C GLY A 36 -6.52 2.39 7.95
N ASP A 37 -6.33 3.69 7.72
CA ASP A 37 -5.10 4.41 8.09
C ASP A 37 -5.47 5.79 8.69
N ALA A 38 -4.83 6.17 9.79
CA ALA A 38 -4.94 7.46 10.44
C ALA A 38 -3.58 7.89 11.02
N LEU A 39 -3.27 9.17 10.94
CA LEU A 39 -2.01 9.74 11.43
C LEU A 39 -2.29 11.02 12.22
N ARG A 40 -1.76 11.06 13.44
CA ARG A 40 -1.67 12.24 14.28
C ARG A 40 -0.20 12.62 14.42
N LEU A 41 0.18 13.74 13.82
CA LEU A 41 1.51 14.33 13.91
C LEU A 41 1.48 15.48 14.93
N MET A 42 2.42 15.46 15.87
CA MET A 42 2.55 16.45 16.93
C MET A 42 3.94 17.07 16.87
N LEU A 43 4.01 18.38 16.74
CA LEU A 43 5.26 19.13 16.67
C LEU A 43 5.35 20.08 17.86
N LYS A 44 6.58 20.29 18.29
CA LYS A 44 6.97 21.39 19.16
C LYS A 44 7.80 22.36 18.33
N VAL A 45 7.30 23.57 18.19
CA VAL A 45 7.90 24.64 17.39
C VAL A 45 8.37 25.77 18.31
N GLU A 46 9.58 26.27 18.10
CA GLU A 46 10.10 27.44 18.79
C GLU A 46 9.46 28.72 18.22
N PRO A 47 8.79 29.57 19.03
CA PRO A 47 8.06 30.74 18.54
C PRO A 47 8.87 31.76 17.76
N ASP A 48 10.13 31.98 18.15
CA ASP A 48 10.95 33.05 17.58
C ASP A 48 11.59 32.67 16.23
N SER A 49 11.90 31.39 16.05
CA SER A 49 12.65 30.88 14.88
C SER A 49 11.82 29.99 13.97
N GLU A 50 10.58 29.70 14.36
CA GLU A 50 9.70 28.73 13.70
C GLU A 50 10.39 27.38 13.45
N THR A 51 11.33 27.00 14.32
CA THR A 51 12.09 25.75 14.19
C THR A 51 11.41 24.61 14.94
N ILE A 52 11.31 23.45 14.30
CA ILE A 52 10.74 22.23 14.91
C ILE A 52 11.78 21.62 15.86
N ILE A 53 11.57 21.75 17.17
CA ILE A 53 12.49 21.25 18.20
C ILE A 53 12.24 19.78 18.55
N ASP A 54 10.98 19.35 18.54
CA ASP A 54 10.61 17.94 18.64
C ASP A 54 9.42 17.64 17.73
N ALA A 55 9.36 16.41 17.24
CA ALA A 55 8.31 15.91 16.38
C ALA A 55 8.03 14.48 16.81
N ARG A 56 6.76 14.17 17.06
CA ARG A 56 6.29 12.83 17.41
C ARG A 56 5.02 12.50 16.66
N PHE A 57 4.73 11.21 16.56
CA PHE A 57 3.52 10.75 15.89
C PHE A 57 2.82 9.61 16.62
N GLN A 58 1.52 9.51 16.35
CA GLN A 58 0.71 8.32 16.60
C GLN A 58 0.02 7.97 15.29
N THR A 59 0.15 6.72 14.86
CA THR A 59 -0.52 6.25 13.65
C THR A 59 -1.22 4.94 13.92
N PHE A 60 -2.37 4.76 13.28
CA PHE A 60 -3.04 3.50 13.13
C PHE A 60 -3.00 3.16 11.65
N GLY A 61 -2.43 2.02 11.26
CA GLY A 61 -2.31 1.70 9.85
C GLY A 61 -1.37 0.55 9.55
N CYS A 62 -1.09 0.37 8.27
CA CYS A 62 -0.15 -0.64 7.79
C CYS A 62 1.31 -0.31 8.15
N GLY A 63 2.22 -1.29 8.03
CA GLY A 63 3.63 -1.10 8.37
C GLY A 63 4.31 0.04 7.57
N SER A 64 3.85 0.33 6.36
CA SER A 64 4.29 1.47 5.56
C SER A 64 3.89 2.81 6.17
N ALA A 65 2.70 2.92 6.77
CA ALA A 65 2.26 4.15 7.44
C ALA A 65 3.15 4.46 8.65
N ILE A 66 3.50 3.43 9.44
CA ILE A 66 4.44 3.56 10.57
C ILE A 66 5.82 4.00 10.08
N ALA A 67 6.34 3.35 9.04
CA ALA A 67 7.66 3.68 8.51
C ALA A 67 7.72 5.10 7.92
N SER A 68 6.73 5.49 7.11
CA SER A 68 6.63 6.83 6.53
C SER A 68 6.48 7.92 7.60
N SER A 69 5.66 7.69 8.62
CA SER A 69 5.47 8.66 9.72
C SER A 69 6.75 8.82 10.56
N SER A 70 7.44 7.71 10.83
CA SER A 70 8.73 7.75 11.52
C SER A 70 9.82 8.43 10.69
N ALA A 71 9.86 8.20 9.38
CA ALA A 71 10.80 8.88 8.49
C ALA A 71 10.53 10.39 8.46
N LEU A 72 9.27 10.78 8.32
CA LEU A 72 8.86 12.18 8.32
C LEU A 72 9.35 12.91 9.58
N THR A 73 9.15 12.34 10.78
CA THR A 73 9.58 12.99 12.03
C THR A 73 11.09 13.19 12.13
N GLU A 74 11.89 12.32 11.52
CA GLU A 74 13.36 12.48 11.46
C GLU A 74 13.75 13.56 10.44
N ILE A 75 13.06 13.64 9.29
CA ILE A 75 13.36 14.59 8.22
C ILE A 75 13.07 16.03 8.63
N ILE A 76 11.99 16.26 9.38
CA ILE A 76 11.52 17.62 9.72
C ILE A 76 12.14 18.19 11.00
N LYS A 77 12.71 17.35 11.86
CA LYS A 77 13.27 17.80 13.13
C LYS A 77 14.49 18.68 12.91
N GLY A 78 14.50 19.84 13.54
CA GLY A 78 15.55 20.86 13.40
C GLY A 78 15.40 21.75 12.15
N LYS A 79 14.38 21.53 11.32
CA LYS A 79 14.04 22.43 10.21
C LYS A 79 13.09 23.54 10.65
N THR A 80 13.06 24.65 9.91
CA THR A 80 11.99 25.65 10.05
C THR A 80 10.68 25.16 9.42
N LEU A 81 9.55 25.76 9.78
CA LEU A 81 8.26 25.41 9.17
C LEU A 81 8.28 25.58 7.63
N ASP A 82 8.90 26.63 7.12
CA ASP A 82 9.02 26.86 5.67
C ASP A 82 9.91 25.83 4.96
N GLU A 83 10.92 25.30 5.65
CA GLU A 83 11.74 24.20 5.13
C GLU A 83 11.02 22.86 5.21
N ALA A 84 10.23 22.66 6.28
CA ALA A 84 9.42 21.47 6.46
C ALA A 84 8.30 21.40 5.40
N LEU A 85 7.65 22.51 5.05
CA LEU A 85 6.65 22.59 3.99
C LEU A 85 7.16 22.20 2.59
N LYS A 86 8.48 22.18 2.38
CA LYS A 86 9.09 21.73 1.12
C LYS A 86 9.27 20.21 1.07
N VAL A 87 9.07 19.51 2.18
CA VAL A 87 9.20 18.05 2.24
C VAL A 87 7.98 17.43 1.57
N SER A 88 8.23 16.80 0.42
CA SER A 88 7.22 16.10 -0.36
C SER A 88 7.06 14.64 0.06
N ASN A 89 6.02 13.99 -0.43
CA ASN A 89 5.84 12.54 -0.30
C ASN A 89 7.00 11.74 -0.95
N GLN A 90 7.61 12.29 -2.02
CA GLN A 90 8.79 11.71 -2.67
C GLN A 90 9.99 11.74 -1.72
N ASP A 91 10.25 12.85 -1.03
CA ASP A 91 11.37 12.97 -0.07
C ASP A 91 11.28 11.92 1.05
N ILE A 92 10.06 11.64 1.54
CA ILE A 92 9.81 10.59 2.54
C ILE A 92 10.11 9.20 1.96
N ALA A 93 9.63 8.93 0.73
CA ALA A 93 9.87 7.66 0.07
C ALA A 93 11.36 7.44 -0.23
N GLU A 94 12.04 8.46 -0.77
CA GLU A 94 13.48 8.47 -1.04
C GLU A 94 14.29 8.28 0.24
N PHE A 95 13.91 8.95 1.33
CA PHE A 95 14.55 8.75 2.62
C PHE A 95 14.47 7.29 3.05
N LEU A 96 13.36 6.61 2.82
CA LEU A 96 13.19 5.17 3.10
C LEU A 96 13.90 4.26 2.09
N GLY A 97 14.58 4.81 1.08
CA GLY A 97 15.23 4.06 0.00
C GLY A 97 14.26 3.59 -1.09
N GLY A 98 13.05 4.14 -1.10
CA GLY A 98 11.93 3.75 -1.95
C GLY A 98 10.79 3.11 -1.17
N LEU A 99 9.58 3.31 -1.67
CA LEU A 99 8.38 2.59 -1.25
C LEU A 99 7.80 1.85 -2.46
N PRO A 100 7.21 0.67 -2.26
CA PRO A 100 6.41 0.02 -3.30
C PRO A 100 5.33 0.99 -3.81
N PRO A 101 5.07 1.05 -5.14
CA PRO A 101 4.08 1.95 -5.71
C PRO A 101 2.74 1.88 -4.98
N GLU A 102 2.27 0.66 -4.67
CA GLU A 102 0.99 0.38 -4.00
C GLU A 102 0.90 0.90 -2.56
N LYS A 103 1.97 1.50 -2.04
CA LYS A 103 2.08 2.09 -0.70
C LYS A 103 2.45 3.55 -0.67
N MET A 104 2.49 4.21 -1.83
CA MET A 104 2.81 5.63 -1.91
C MET A 104 1.80 6.52 -1.18
N HIS A 105 0.55 6.07 -0.98
CA HIS A 105 -0.42 6.80 -0.15
C HIS A 105 0.07 7.06 1.28
N CYS A 106 0.93 6.21 1.82
CA CYS A 106 1.46 6.36 3.17
C CYS A 106 2.40 7.57 3.29
N SER A 107 3.12 7.93 2.21
CA SER A 107 3.95 9.12 2.20
C SER A 107 3.14 10.39 1.90
N VAL A 108 2.09 10.29 1.07
CA VAL A 108 1.12 11.39 0.85
C VAL A 108 0.46 11.80 2.17
N MET A 109 -0.11 10.83 2.90
CA MET A 109 -0.74 11.06 4.21
C MET A 109 0.23 11.71 5.21
N GLY A 110 1.52 11.33 5.18
CA GLY A 110 2.55 11.96 6.02
C GLY A 110 2.72 13.45 5.71
N ALA A 111 2.82 13.80 4.42
CA ALA A 111 2.97 15.19 4.00
C ALA A 111 1.72 16.03 4.33
N GLU A 112 0.53 15.48 4.16
CA GLU A 112 -0.74 16.13 4.55
C GLU A 112 -0.80 16.39 6.06
N ALA A 113 -0.40 15.41 6.88
CA ALA A 113 -0.34 15.59 8.34
C ALA A 113 0.64 16.70 8.75
N LEU A 114 1.75 16.85 8.02
CA LEU A 114 2.69 17.93 8.23
C LEU A 114 2.07 19.29 7.90
N HIS A 115 1.41 19.41 6.74
CA HIS A 115 0.76 20.65 6.36
C HIS A 115 -0.34 21.05 7.36
N ALA A 116 -1.16 20.08 7.78
CA ALA A 116 -2.16 20.26 8.81
C ALA A 116 -1.56 20.78 10.14
N ALA A 117 -0.45 20.18 10.59
CA ALA A 117 0.22 20.60 11.82
C ALA A 117 0.79 22.02 11.73
N ILE A 118 1.35 22.39 10.58
CA ILE A 118 1.93 23.73 10.35
C ILE A 118 0.83 24.80 10.26
N ALA A 119 -0.26 24.51 9.55
CA ALA A 119 -1.41 25.40 9.47
C ALA A 119 -2.05 25.60 10.86
N ASN A 120 -2.19 24.53 11.65
CA ASN A 120 -2.64 24.61 13.04
C ASN A 120 -1.76 25.55 13.89
N TYR A 121 -0.44 25.49 13.74
CA TYR A 121 0.49 26.38 14.43
C TYR A 121 0.32 27.85 14.04
N ARG A 122 0.17 28.11 12.73
CA ARG A 122 0.01 29.47 12.18
C ARG A 122 -1.38 30.06 12.45
N GLY A 123 -2.31 29.26 12.97
CA GLY A 123 -3.70 29.67 13.16
C GLY A 123 -4.43 29.86 11.83
N GLU A 124 -3.94 29.22 10.77
CA GLU A 124 -4.61 29.14 9.49
C GLU A 124 -5.74 28.11 9.59
N GLU A 125 -6.89 28.38 8.95
CA GLU A 125 -7.92 27.37 8.82
C GLU A 125 -7.41 26.28 7.87
N TRP A 126 -6.84 25.22 8.45
CA TRP A 126 -6.71 23.94 7.78
C TRP A 126 -8.09 23.29 7.79
N ALA A 127 -8.89 23.60 6.77
CA ALA A 127 -9.94 22.67 6.41
C ALA A 127 -9.23 21.39 5.97
N ASP A 128 -9.61 20.24 6.52
CA ASP A 128 -9.34 18.99 5.84
C ASP A 128 -10.16 19.10 4.54
N ASP A 129 -9.52 19.41 3.41
CA ASP A 129 -10.13 19.87 2.14
C ASP A 129 -11.19 18.92 1.54
N HIS A 130 -11.44 17.80 2.21
CA HIS A 130 -12.55 16.87 1.99
C HIS A 130 -13.95 17.51 2.00
N GLU A 131 -14.12 18.77 2.40
CA GLU A 131 -15.39 19.53 2.29
C GLU A 131 -15.47 20.55 1.13
N GLU A 132 -14.36 21.02 0.54
CA GLU A 132 -14.41 22.00 -0.57
C GLU A 132 -14.40 21.34 -1.96
N GLY A 133 -13.81 20.14 -2.08
CA GLY A 133 -13.80 19.35 -3.31
C GLY A 133 -15.02 18.45 -3.47
N ALA A 134 -15.46 18.21 -4.71
CA ALA A 134 -16.48 17.18 -4.95
C ALA A 134 -15.95 15.81 -4.50
N LEU A 135 -16.60 15.17 -3.52
CA LEU A 135 -16.21 13.83 -3.06
C LEU A 135 -16.25 12.83 -4.22
N ILE A 136 -15.07 12.32 -4.60
CA ILE A 136 -14.89 11.42 -5.75
C ILE A 136 -14.99 9.97 -5.29
N CYS A 137 -14.15 9.56 -4.35
CA CYS A 137 -14.16 8.20 -3.80
C CYS A 137 -14.82 8.17 -2.42
N LYS A 138 -16.06 7.69 -2.37
CA LYS A 138 -16.80 7.52 -1.11
C LYS A 138 -16.21 6.45 -0.19
N CYS A 139 -15.56 5.42 -0.75
CA CYS A 139 -14.99 4.32 0.04
C CYS A 139 -13.82 4.76 0.91
N PHE A 140 -12.98 5.65 0.38
CA PHE A 140 -11.74 6.08 1.04
C PHE A 140 -11.75 7.57 1.44
N GLY A 141 -12.86 8.28 1.19
CA GLY A 141 -13.00 9.68 1.57
C GLY A 141 -12.19 10.64 0.70
N VAL A 142 -11.88 10.28 -0.54
CA VAL A 142 -10.99 11.09 -1.41
C VAL A 142 -11.82 12.05 -2.26
N ASP A 143 -11.51 13.33 -2.19
CA ASP A 143 -12.10 14.39 -3.01
C ASP A 143 -11.28 14.65 -4.30
N ALA A 144 -11.81 15.56 -5.14
CA ALA A 144 -11.20 15.93 -6.40
C ALA A 144 -9.89 16.72 -6.23
N ALA A 145 -9.80 17.59 -5.22
CA ALA A 145 -8.65 18.47 -5.02
C ALA A 145 -7.42 17.65 -4.64
N LEU A 146 -7.58 16.63 -3.79
CA LEU A 146 -6.50 15.69 -3.46
C LEU A 146 -6.01 14.93 -4.70
N ILE A 147 -6.93 14.42 -5.53
CA ILE A 147 -6.56 13.71 -6.76
C ILE A 147 -5.81 14.65 -7.71
N GLU A 148 -6.30 15.87 -7.92
CA GLU A 148 -5.64 16.86 -8.79
C GLU A 148 -4.24 17.22 -8.29
N LYS A 149 -4.11 17.49 -6.99
CA LYS A 149 -2.83 17.84 -6.36
C LYS A 149 -1.81 16.72 -6.52
N VAL A 150 -2.19 15.51 -6.11
CA VAL A 150 -1.31 14.33 -6.14
C VAL A 150 -0.94 13.97 -7.58
N ALA A 151 -1.87 14.09 -8.53
CA ALA A 151 -1.62 13.88 -9.95
C ALA A 151 -0.59 14.87 -10.51
N ARG A 152 -0.70 16.16 -10.17
CA ARG A 152 0.26 17.19 -10.63
C ARG A 152 1.62 17.04 -9.99
N GLU A 153 1.67 16.84 -8.67
CA GLU A 153 2.93 16.76 -7.91
C GLU A 153 3.75 15.53 -8.27
N ASN A 154 3.09 14.43 -8.65
CA ASN A 154 3.75 13.16 -8.96
C ASN A 154 3.69 12.79 -10.45
N ASP A 155 3.17 13.67 -11.32
CA ASP A 155 3.01 13.43 -12.76
C ASP A 155 2.29 12.10 -13.05
N LEU A 156 1.11 11.88 -12.45
CA LEU A 156 0.35 10.62 -12.56
C LEU A 156 -0.60 10.66 -13.75
N HIS A 157 -0.65 9.59 -14.54
CA HIS A 157 -1.39 9.55 -15.82
C HIS A 157 -2.46 8.45 -15.88
N SER A 158 -2.59 7.61 -14.85
CA SER A 158 -3.50 6.46 -14.83
C SER A 158 -4.29 6.32 -13.53
N ILE A 159 -5.44 5.64 -13.60
CA ILE A 159 -6.25 5.32 -12.40
C ILE A 159 -5.45 4.46 -11.42
N GLU A 160 -4.63 3.55 -11.92
CA GLU A 160 -3.80 2.66 -11.10
C GLU A 160 -2.81 3.48 -10.25
N GLU A 161 -2.12 4.44 -10.86
CA GLU A 161 -1.24 5.37 -10.16
C GLU A 161 -2.00 6.23 -9.14
N ILE A 162 -3.18 6.76 -9.50
CA ILE A 162 -4.04 7.46 -8.54
C ILE A 162 -4.39 6.55 -7.36
N THR A 163 -4.74 5.30 -7.62
CA THR A 163 -5.08 4.31 -6.59
C THR A 163 -3.91 4.09 -5.64
N PHE A 164 -2.70 4.00 -6.18
CA PHE A 164 -1.47 3.77 -5.41
C PHE A 164 -1.11 4.94 -4.49
N TYR A 165 -1.40 6.18 -4.90
CA TYR A 165 -1.09 7.37 -4.13
C TYR A 165 -2.24 7.88 -3.25
N THR A 166 -3.49 7.54 -3.56
CA THR A 166 -4.66 8.08 -2.86
C THR A 166 -5.61 7.01 -2.31
N LYS A 167 -5.41 5.72 -2.67
CA LYS A 167 -6.38 4.61 -2.55
C LYS A 167 -7.67 4.75 -3.36
N ALA A 168 -7.96 5.93 -3.92
CA ALA A 168 -9.18 6.16 -4.68
C ALA A 168 -9.24 5.19 -5.87
N GLY A 169 -10.35 4.47 -6.01
CA GLY A 169 -10.54 3.49 -7.07
C GLY A 169 -10.15 2.06 -6.71
N GLY A 170 -9.43 1.79 -5.61
CA GLY A 170 -9.02 0.43 -5.22
C GLY A 170 -10.08 -0.40 -4.49
N GLY A 171 -11.29 0.13 -4.32
CA GLY A 171 -12.37 -0.46 -3.51
C GLY A 171 -13.51 -1.02 -4.36
N CYS A 172 -14.57 -0.24 -4.54
CA CYS A 172 -15.73 -0.63 -5.38
C CYS A 172 -15.65 -0.15 -6.83
N GLU A 173 -14.57 0.55 -7.19
CA GLU A 173 -14.29 1.06 -8.55
C GLU A 173 -15.29 2.08 -9.12
N SER A 174 -16.37 2.41 -8.41
CA SER A 174 -17.44 3.30 -8.89
C SER A 174 -17.03 4.74 -9.17
N CYS A 175 -15.81 5.14 -8.79
CA CYS A 175 -15.28 6.48 -8.97
C CYS A 175 -14.30 6.59 -10.15
N HIS A 176 -14.02 5.48 -10.86
CA HIS A 176 -13.02 5.45 -11.94
C HIS A 176 -13.30 6.47 -13.04
N GLU A 177 -14.54 6.57 -13.54
CA GLU A 177 -14.92 7.56 -14.58
C GLU A 177 -14.59 9.00 -14.15
N LYS A 178 -14.87 9.34 -12.89
CA LYS A 178 -14.56 10.67 -12.35
C LYS A 178 -13.07 10.91 -12.17
N ILE A 179 -12.31 9.87 -11.81
CA ILE A 179 -10.85 9.94 -11.71
C ILE A 179 -10.26 10.20 -13.11
N GLU A 180 -10.75 9.52 -14.14
CA GLU A 180 -10.33 9.77 -15.53
C GLU A 180 -10.62 11.19 -15.99
N GLU A 181 -11.82 11.71 -15.67
CA GLU A 181 -12.16 13.11 -15.98
C GLU A 181 -11.21 14.10 -15.29
N ILE A 182 -10.80 13.83 -14.05
CA ILE A 182 -9.85 14.68 -13.33
C ILE A 182 -8.47 14.60 -13.97
N LEU A 183 -7.97 13.40 -14.27
CA LEU A 183 -6.69 13.21 -14.95
C LEU A 183 -6.66 13.91 -16.31
N ALA A 184 -7.74 13.82 -17.09
CA ALA A 184 -7.86 14.50 -18.37
C ALA A 184 -7.84 16.03 -18.24
N LYS A 185 -8.39 16.58 -17.14
CA LYS A 185 -8.32 18.03 -16.84
C LYS A 185 -6.94 18.47 -16.37
N VAL A 186 -6.27 17.64 -15.57
CA VAL A 186 -4.92 17.94 -15.05
C VAL A 186 -3.90 18.05 -16.19
N HIS A 187 -4.06 17.22 -17.24
CA HIS A 187 -3.12 17.11 -18.35
C HIS A 187 -3.63 17.72 -19.67
N GLU A 188 -4.47 18.76 -19.61
CA GLU A 188 -5.16 19.44 -20.73
C GLU A 188 -4.68 19.06 -22.16
N GLY A 189 -5.37 18.10 -22.79
CA GLY A 189 -5.27 17.85 -24.23
C GLY A 189 -4.34 16.73 -24.69
N GLU A 190 -3.61 16.05 -23.80
CA GLU A 190 -3.02 14.76 -24.14
C GLU A 190 -4.06 13.64 -23.88
N PRO A 191 -4.32 12.74 -24.85
CA PRO A 191 -5.21 11.62 -24.60
C PRO A 191 -4.65 10.80 -23.44
N VAL A 192 -5.48 10.54 -22.43
CA VAL A 192 -5.21 9.56 -21.37
C VAL A 192 -4.94 8.23 -22.09
N ALA A 193 -3.66 7.95 -22.33
CA ALA A 193 -3.29 6.88 -23.21
C ALA A 193 -3.55 5.57 -22.49
N ALA A 194 -4.36 4.70 -23.10
CA ALA A 194 -4.20 3.26 -22.92
C ALA A 194 -2.81 2.87 -23.47
N ALA A 195 -1.77 3.12 -22.68
CA ALA A 195 -0.38 2.82 -22.99
C ALA A 195 0.28 2.27 -21.70
N PRO A 196 1.19 1.30 -21.84
CA PRO A 196 1.59 0.43 -20.74
C PRO A 196 2.30 1.23 -19.65
N ALA A 197 2.08 0.82 -18.40
CA ALA A 197 2.71 1.33 -17.20
C ALA A 197 4.11 1.90 -17.46
N ARG A 198 4.25 3.23 -17.37
CA ARG A 198 5.56 3.84 -17.15
C ARG A 198 5.90 3.60 -15.69
N VAL A 199 6.55 2.48 -15.43
CA VAL A 199 7.25 2.25 -14.17
C VAL A 199 8.25 3.41 -14.02
N PRO A 200 8.21 4.22 -12.94
CA PRO A 200 9.26 5.19 -12.68
C PRO A 200 10.59 4.44 -12.63
N GLN A 201 11.58 4.96 -13.37
CA GLN A 201 12.83 4.27 -13.66
C GLN A 201 13.48 3.78 -12.36
N SER A 202 13.50 2.46 -12.19
CA SER A 202 14.20 1.78 -11.11
C SER A 202 15.69 2.11 -11.18
N ILE A 203 16.21 2.73 -10.13
CA ILE A 203 17.65 2.76 -9.81
C ILE A 203 18.12 1.29 -9.70
N PRO A 204 19.32 0.92 -10.23
CA PRO A 204 19.61 -0.46 -10.59
C PRO A 204 19.69 -1.38 -9.38
N VAL A 205 18.86 -2.42 -9.38
CA VAL A 205 18.88 -3.52 -8.41
C VAL A 205 19.88 -4.57 -8.89
N SER A 206 20.91 -4.83 -8.08
CA SER A 206 21.80 -5.99 -8.23
C SER A 206 21.42 -7.07 -7.21
N ALA A 207 20.98 -8.23 -7.71
CA ALA A 207 21.55 -9.56 -7.43
C ALA A 207 20.48 -10.67 -7.54
N VAL A 208 20.70 -11.55 -8.51
CA VAL A 208 19.85 -12.67 -8.95
C VAL A 208 19.73 -13.77 -7.90
N ALA A 209 18.50 -14.16 -7.54
CA ALA A 209 18.23 -15.41 -6.83
C ALA A 209 18.36 -16.62 -7.78
N LYS A 210 19.05 -17.67 -7.29
CA LYS A 210 19.51 -18.84 -8.09
C LYS A 210 18.35 -19.66 -8.66
N PRO A 211 18.38 -20.09 -9.95
CA PRO A 211 17.30 -20.88 -10.55
C PRO A 211 17.20 -22.28 -9.93
N MET A 212 16.03 -22.62 -9.38
CA MET A 212 15.73 -23.94 -8.82
C MET A 212 15.36 -24.95 -9.91
N THR A 213 15.77 -26.21 -9.72
CA THR A 213 15.39 -27.33 -10.60
C THR A 213 13.93 -27.76 -10.39
N LEU A 214 13.30 -28.39 -11.38
CA LEU A 214 11.91 -28.85 -11.33
C LEU A 214 11.64 -29.79 -10.14
N VAL A 215 12.58 -30.70 -9.83
CA VAL A 215 12.48 -31.62 -8.69
C VAL A 215 12.46 -30.87 -7.35
N GLN A 216 13.32 -29.85 -7.19
CA GLN A 216 13.33 -29.02 -5.98
C GLN A 216 12.05 -28.19 -5.84
N LYS A 217 11.44 -27.81 -6.97
CA LYS A 217 10.15 -27.10 -6.98
C LYS A 217 9.04 -28.00 -6.45
N ILE A 218 8.91 -29.21 -6.98
CA ILE A 218 7.88 -30.18 -6.59
C ILE A 218 8.03 -30.54 -5.10
N GLN A 219 9.25 -30.77 -4.62
CA GLN A 219 9.50 -31.08 -3.21
C GLN A 219 9.06 -29.96 -2.27
N LYS A 220 9.35 -28.70 -2.60
CA LYS A 220 8.89 -27.56 -1.79
C LYS A 220 7.38 -27.39 -1.83
N ILE A 221 6.76 -27.55 -3.01
CA ILE A 221 5.29 -27.45 -3.15
C ILE A 221 4.61 -28.53 -2.31
N SER A 222 5.07 -29.79 -2.40
CA SER A 222 4.52 -30.90 -1.62
C SER A 222 4.64 -30.62 -0.11
N ALA A 223 5.80 -30.16 0.35
CA ALA A 223 6.02 -29.87 1.77
C ALA A 223 5.05 -28.79 2.30
N VAL A 224 4.76 -27.75 1.50
CA VAL A 224 3.81 -26.71 1.88
C VAL A 224 2.38 -27.24 1.94
N ILE A 225 2.00 -28.08 0.97
CA ILE A 225 0.66 -28.70 0.96
C ILE A 225 0.49 -29.64 2.17
N ASP A 226 1.52 -30.40 2.53
CA ASP A 226 1.51 -31.29 3.69
C ASP A 226 1.46 -30.52 5.02
N GLU A 227 2.15 -29.37 5.12
CA GLU A 227 2.11 -28.49 6.30
C GLU A 227 0.70 -27.92 6.52
N MET A 228 -0.01 -27.56 5.44
CA MET A 228 -1.35 -26.97 5.54
C MET A 228 -2.46 -28.01 5.70
N ARG A 229 -2.22 -29.26 5.30
CA ARG A 229 -3.22 -30.35 5.31
C ARG A 229 -4.01 -30.50 6.62
N PRO A 230 -3.41 -30.40 7.83
CA PRO A 230 -4.16 -30.51 9.09
C PRO A 230 -5.27 -29.44 9.24
N GLN A 231 -5.08 -28.25 8.67
CA GLN A 231 -6.09 -27.18 8.70
C GLN A 231 -7.30 -27.55 7.83
N PHE A 232 -7.07 -28.13 6.65
CA PHE A 232 -8.13 -28.62 5.77
C PHE A 232 -8.92 -29.77 6.41
N GLN A 233 -8.21 -30.67 7.12
CA GLN A 233 -8.82 -31.79 7.83
C GLN A 233 -9.67 -31.34 9.02
N LEU A 234 -9.28 -30.26 9.70
CA LEU A 234 -10.09 -29.64 10.76
C LEU A 234 -11.41 -29.08 10.21
N ASP A 235 -11.40 -28.56 8.98
CA ASP A 235 -12.57 -28.03 8.28
C ASP A 235 -13.41 -29.12 7.55
N GLY A 236 -13.06 -30.40 7.73
CA GLY A 236 -13.78 -31.54 7.16
C GLY A 236 -13.52 -31.75 5.66
N GLY A 237 -12.36 -31.33 5.16
CA GLY A 237 -11.88 -31.59 3.81
C GLY A 237 -10.45 -32.17 3.77
N ASP A 238 -9.93 -32.35 2.56
CA ASP A 238 -8.51 -32.71 2.37
C ASP A 238 -7.97 -32.10 1.08
N ILE A 239 -6.64 -31.99 0.98
CA ILE A 239 -5.95 -31.45 -0.19
C ILE A 239 -4.75 -32.32 -0.59
N GLU A 240 -4.63 -32.57 -1.90
CA GLU A 240 -3.52 -33.33 -2.47
C GLU A 240 -2.95 -32.63 -3.71
N LEU A 241 -1.63 -32.72 -3.88
CA LEU A 241 -0.94 -32.26 -5.07
C LEU A 241 -1.15 -33.24 -6.22
N VAL A 242 -1.67 -32.77 -7.36
CA VAL A 242 -1.92 -33.61 -8.54
C VAL A 242 -0.81 -33.42 -9.57
N ASP A 243 -0.46 -32.17 -9.89
CA ASP A 243 0.52 -31.87 -10.93
C ASP A 243 1.18 -30.49 -10.72
N VAL A 244 2.36 -30.31 -11.30
CA VAL A 244 3.10 -29.05 -11.36
C VAL A 244 3.64 -28.85 -12.77
N ASP A 245 2.96 -28.02 -13.55
CA ASP A 245 3.39 -27.63 -14.90
C ASP A 245 3.78 -26.16 -14.95
N GLY A 246 5.05 -25.88 -15.26
CA GLY A 246 5.59 -24.53 -15.21
C GLY A 246 5.31 -23.91 -13.84
N ASP A 247 4.63 -22.76 -13.80
CA ASP A 247 4.18 -22.07 -12.58
C ASP A 247 2.71 -22.34 -12.20
N THR A 248 2.09 -23.35 -12.82
CA THR A 248 0.74 -23.81 -12.47
C THR A 248 0.83 -25.05 -11.58
N VAL A 249 0.17 -24.98 -10.42
CA VAL A 249 0.09 -26.08 -9.45
C VAL A 249 -1.36 -26.56 -9.41
N THR A 250 -1.57 -27.81 -9.77
CA THR A 250 -2.89 -28.43 -9.78
C THR A 250 -3.09 -29.20 -8.49
N VAL A 251 -4.14 -28.87 -7.73
CA VAL A 251 -4.47 -29.52 -6.46
C VAL A 251 -5.86 -30.16 -6.52
N ALA A 252 -5.99 -31.36 -5.98
CA ALA A 252 -7.27 -32.01 -5.76
C ALA A 252 -7.73 -31.66 -4.34
N MET A 253 -8.99 -31.26 -4.20
CA MET A 253 -9.61 -30.98 -2.91
C MET A 253 -10.80 -31.93 -2.71
N SER A 254 -10.99 -32.44 -1.51
CA SER A 254 -12.11 -33.32 -1.15
C SER A 254 -12.86 -32.81 0.09
N GLY A 255 -14.08 -33.31 0.32
CA GLY A 255 -14.92 -32.96 1.48
C GLY A 255 -15.76 -31.69 1.31
N SER A 256 -16.00 -30.97 2.42
CA SER A 256 -16.85 -29.76 2.49
C SER A 256 -16.42 -28.62 1.56
N CYS A 257 -15.20 -28.68 1.02
CA CYS A 257 -14.64 -27.73 0.07
C CYS A 257 -15.04 -27.98 -1.40
N MET A 258 -15.75 -29.08 -1.72
CA MET A 258 -16.30 -29.29 -3.06
C MET A 258 -17.52 -28.38 -3.29
N GLY A 259 -17.30 -27.24 -3.95
CA GLY A 259 -18.40 -26.40 -4.47
C GLY A 259 -19.04 -25.44 -3.46
N CYS A 260 -18.45 -25.25 -2.28
CA CYS A 260 -18.82 -24.13 -1.41
C CYS A 260 -18.40 -22.82 -2.09
N GLN A 261 -19.26 -21.79 -2.15
CA GLN A 261 -18.90 -20.45 -2.68
C GLN A 261 -17.63 -19.85 -2.04
N MET A 262 -17.21 -20.37 -0.88
CA MET A 262 -15.99 -20.00 -0.16
C MET A 262 -14.73 -20.77 -0.59
N SER A 263 -14.81 -21.76 -1.50
CA SER A 263 -13.63 -22.54 -1.95
C SER A 263 -12.58 -21.69 -2.66
N GLY A 264 -13.00 -20.55 -3.25
CA GLY A 264 -12.10 -19.56 -3.86
C GLY A 264 -11.16 -18.89 -2.86
N LEU A 265 -11.60 -18.69 -1.61
CA LEU A 265 -10.76 -18.13 -0.55
C LEU A 265 -9.69 -19.13 -0.10
N THR A 266 -10.03 -20.42 -0.07
CA THR A 266 -9.10 -21.47 0.35
C THR A 266 -7.99 -21.70 -0.68
N ILE A 267 -8.33 -21.71 -1.97
CA ILE A 267 -7.35 -21.79 -3.07
C ILE A 267 -6.44 -20.56 -3.09
N SER A 268 -6.99 -19.38 -2.81
CA SER A 268 -6.23 -18.13 -2.71
C SER A 268 -5.22 -18.18 -1.55
N GLY A 269 -5.61 -18.73 -0.40
CA GLY A 269 -4.70 -18.92 0.74
C GLY A 269 -3.54 -19.89 0.45
N ILE A 270 -3.81 -20.99 -0.25
CA ILE A 270 -2.76 -21.93 -0.70
C ILE A 270 -1.83 -21.25 -1.70
N GLN A 271 -2.39 -20.50 -2.65
CA GLN A 271 -1.62 -19.76 -3.64
C GLN A 271 -0.68 -18.76 -2.97
N GLU A 272 -1.17 -18.00 -1.99
CA GLU A 272 -0.38 -17.05 -1.23
C GLU A 272 0.78 -17.74 -0.48
N ARG A 273 0.49 -18.86 0.21
CA ARG A 273 1.52 -19.62 0.94
C ARG A 273 2.58 -20.20 0.01
N LEU A 274 2.19 -20.75 -1.14
CA LEU A 274 3.12 -21.28 -2.14
C LEU A 274 3.99 -20.19 -2.75
N MET A 275 3.44 -19.00 -3.03
CA MET A 275 4.21 -17.86 -3.52
C MET A 275 5.28 -17.40 -2.52
N LEU A 276 4.95 -17.38 -1.23
CA LEU A 276 5.91 -17.02 -0.16
C LEU A 276 7.10 -18.00 -0.09
N VAL A 277 6.84 -19.31 -0.18
CA VAL A 277 7.89 -20.34 -0.03
C VAL A 277 8.73 -20.52 -1.30
N LEU A 278 8.13 -20.27 -2.46
CA LEU A 278 8.80 -20.41 -3.76
C LEU A 278 9.48 -19.13 -4.24
N GLY A 279 9.15 -17.96 -3.67
CA GLY A 279 9.75 -16.68 -4.04
C GLY A 279 9.47 -16.26 -5.49
N ARG A 280 8.39 -16.79 -6.08
CA ARG A 280 7.94 -16.51 -7.45
C ARG A 280 6.42 -16.64 -7.55
N PRO A 281 5.77 -15.96 -8.51
CA PRO A 281 4.35 -16.13 -8.75
C PRO A 281 4.04 -17.58 -9.15
N VAL A 282 3.00 -18.15 -8.55
CA VAL A 282 2.50 -19.49 -8.83
C VAL A 282 0.98 -19.43 -8.86
N ARG A 283 0.37 -20.08 -9.85
CA ARG A 283 -1.09 -20.17 -10.00
C ARG A 283 -1.56 -21.52 -9.47
N VAL A 284 -2.48 -21.51 -8.51
CA VAL A 284 -3.08 -22.76 -8.00
C VAL A 284 -4.42 -22.97 -8.66
N VAL A 285 -4.60 -24.13 -9.28
CA VAL A 285 -5.86 -24.49 -9.95
C VAL A 285 -6.43 -25.77 -9.33
N PRO A 286 -7.76 -25.85 -9.14
CA PRO A 286 -8.39 -27.09 -8.71
C PRO A 286 -8.37 -28.08 -9.87
N ALA A 287 -8.09 -29.35 -9.59
CA ALA A 287 -8.34 -30.45 -10.52
C ALA A 287 -9.87 -30.59 -10.71
N GLN A 288 -10.45 -29.84 -11.67
CA GLN A 288 -11.86 -30.00 -12.03
C GLN A 288 -12.10 -31.44 -12.46
N MET A 289 -13.14 -32.05 -11.89
CA MET A 289 -13.58 -33.39 -12.25
C MET A 289 -13.81 -33.48 -13.77
N ALA A 290 -13.02 -34.30 -14.44
CA ALA A 290 -13.23 -34.66 -15.83
C ALA A 290 -14.55 -35.44 -15.97
N HIS A 291 -15.69 -34.75 -16.06
CA HIS A 291 -16.94 -35.29 -16.61
C HIS A 291 -17.87 -34.14 -17.02
N ALA A 292 -17.82 -33.75 -18.29
CA ALA A 292 -18.98 -33.36 -19.12
C ALA A 292 -18.51 -32.81 -20.48
N VAL A 293 -17.98 -33.69 -21.34
CA VAL A 293 -18.09 -33.50 -22.81
C VAL A 293 -18.55 -34.83 -23.36
N GLY A 294 -19.85 -34.93 -23.63
CA GLY A 294 -20.48 -36.16 -24.10
C GLY A 294 -21.98 -36.21 -23.88
N ALA A 295 -22.72 -35.30 -24.51
CA ALA A 295 -24.10 -35.50 -24.95
C ALA A 295 -24.38 -34.51 -26.10
#